data_AF-A0A044RXE4-F1
#
_entry.id   AF-A0A044RXE4-F1
#
_cell.length_a   1.000
_cell.length_b   1.000
_cell.length_c   1.000
_cell.angle_alpha   90.00
_cell.angle_beta   90.00
_cell.angle_gamma   90.00
#
_symmetry.space_group_name_H-M   'P 1'
#
loop_
_entity.id
_entity.type
_entity.pdbx_description
1 polymer ?
#
loop_
_entity_poly.entity_id
_entity_poly.type
_entity_poly.pdbx_seq_one_letter_code
_entity_poly.pdbx_strand_id
1 'polypeptide(L)'
;MKFFKERDIVERIVRLVVAGESVAITEQGREFTTAARYLIKNEECPNVECIAHMDKFLSKISSFLEVDVMPGLGDPSTYLMPQQPIHRAVFQMGSKHGKMLNLATNPYYFSLEGVHIMGTSGE
;
A
#
# COMPACT_ATOMS: atom_id res chain seq x y z
N MET A 1 25.50 15.90 15.63
CA MET A 1 25.15 14.77 16.54
C MET A 1 23.82 14.11 16.18
N LYS A 2 22.75 14.84 15.85
CA LYS A 2 21.43 14.28 15.48
C LYS A 2 21.49 13.26 14.31
N PHE A 3 22.19 13.58 13.23
CA PHE A 3 22.33 12.71 12.05
C PHE A 3 22.91 11.31 12.33
N PHE A 4 23.83 11.17 13.28
CA PHE A 4 24.41 9.86 13.61
C PHE A 4 23.40 8.95 14.31
N LYS A 5 22.55 9.52 15.18
CA LYS A 5 21.49 8.75 15.85
C LYS A 5 20.42 8.28 14.88
N GLU A 6 20.05 9.12 13.90
CA GLU A 6 19.07 8.75 12.87
C GLU A 6 19.60 7.62 11.98
N ARG A 7 20.88 7.63 11.59
CA ARG A 7 21.49 6.54 10.81
C ARG A 7 21.49 5.21 11.54
N ASP A 8 21.87 5.19 12.82
CA ASP A 8 21.89 3.98 13.64
C ASP A 8 20.50 3.35 13.78
N ILE A 9 19.44 4.17 13.85
CA ILE A 9 18.05 3.68 13.85
C ILE A 9 17.71 3.06 12.49
N VAL A 10 18.00 3.77 11.39
CA VAL A 10 17.66 3.32 10.02
C VAL A 10 18.35 2.01 9.65
N GLU A 11 19.61 1.82 10.04
CA GLU A 11 20.38 0.59 9.80
C GLU A 11 19.80 -0.65 10.50
N ARG A 12 18.94 -0.46 11.52
CA ARG A 12 18.30 -1.54 12.28
C ARG A 12 16.86 -1.82 11.85
N ILE A 13 16.32 -1.06 10.89
CA ILE A 13 14.96 -1.29 10.37
C ILE A 13 15.00 -2.51 9.45
N VAL A 14 14.24 -3.54 9.79
CA VAL A 14 14.20 -4.81 9.02
C VAL A 14 12.98 -4.92 8.11
N ARG A 15 11.90 -4.23 8.44
CA ARG A 15 10.60 -4.38 7.76
C ARG A 15 9.76 -3.11 7.88
N LEU A 16 9.04 -2.78 6.82
CA LEU A 16 8.02 -1.73 6.78
C LEU A 16 6.64 -2.38 6.63
N VAL A 17 5.67 -1.95 7.42
CA VAL A 17 4.25 -2.34 7.27
C VAL A 17 3.44 -1.10 6.93
N VAL A 18 2.71 -1.13 5.82
CA VAL A 18 1.73 -0.12 5.40
C VAL A 18 0.34 -0.66 5.70
N ALA A 19 -0.36 -0.04 6.65
CA ALA A 19 -1.65 -0.50 7.15
C ALA A 19 -2.81 0.28 6.51
N GLY A 20 -3.14 -0.07 5.26
CA GLY A 20 -4.29 0.46 4.51
C GLY A 20 -4.19 1.93 4.08
N GLU A 21 -5.23 2.35 3.36
CA GLU A 21 -5.36 3.65 2.70
C GLU A 21 -4.11 4.06 1.94
N SER A 22 -3.57 3.10 1.18
CA SER A 22 -2.43 3.32 0.30
C SER A 22 -2.80 4.27 -0.84
N VAL A 23 -4.06 4.25 -1.27
CA VAL A 23 -4.63 5.13 -2.28
C VAL A 23 -5.77 5.91 -1.63
N ALA A 24 -5.56 7.21 -1.39
CA ALA A 24 -6.63 8.06 -0.89
C ALA A 24 -7.75 8.16 -1.94
N ILE A 25 -9.00 7.90 -1.53
CA ILE A 25 -10.16 8.29 -2.32
C ILE A 25 -10.25 9.82 -2.28
N THR A 26 -9.80 10.47 -3.36
CA THR A 26 -10.05 11.91 -3.52
C THR A 26 -11.54 12.14 -3.76
N GLU A 27 -12.07 13.31 -3.39
CA GLU A 27 -13.46 13.68 -3.72
C GLU A 27 -13.71 13.56 -5.23
N GLN A 28 -12.72 13.96 -6.03
CA GLN A 28 -12.70 13.79 -7.48
C GLN A 28 -12.78 12.31 -7.90
N GLY A 29 -12.07 11.40 -7.23
CA GLY A 29 -12.17 9.95 -7.48
C GLY A 29 -13.55 9.39 -7.13
N ARG A 30 -14.19 9.90 -6.08
CA ARG A 30 -15.57 9.54 -5.73
C ARG A 30 -16.59 10.08 -6.74
N GLU A 31 -16.41 11.31 -7.20
CA GLU A 31 -17.21 11.89 -8.27
C GLU A 31 -17.02 11.11 -9.58
N PHE A 32 -15.78 10.75 -9.93
CA PHE A 32 -15.46 9.95 -11.10
C PHE A 32 -16.11 8.57 -11.07
N THR A 33 -16.14 7.91 -9.90
CA THR A 33 -16.77 6.60 -9.74
C THR A 33 -18.30 6.65 -9.74
N THR A 34 -18.90 7.78 -9.38
CA THR A 34 -20.36 7.98 -9.37
C THR A 34 -20.90 8.65 -10.63
N ALA A 35 -20.05 9.33 -11.40
CA ALA A 35 -20.42 10.00 -12.63
C ALA A 35 -20.84 9.00 -13.71
N ALA A 36 -21.82 9.41 -14.53
CA ALA A 36 -22.24 8.60 -15.65
C ALA A 36 -21.09 8.45 -16.67
N ARG A 37 -20.79 7.22 -17.10
CA ARG A 37 -19.64 6.90 -17.96
C ARG A 37 -19.52 7.73 -19.24
N TYR A 38 -20.63 8.27 -19.75
CA TYR A 38 -20.62 9.13 -20.94
C TYR A 38 -20.03 10.53 -20.67
N LEU A 39 -20.05 11.00 -19.42
CA LEU A 39 -19.51 12.30 -19.01
C LEU A 39 -17.99 12.25 -18.86
N ILE A 40 -17.48 11.15 -18.30
CA ILE A 40 -16.07 10.96 -17.95
C ILE A 40 -15.26 10.20 -19.00
N LYS A 41 -15.82 10.01 -20.21
CA LYS A 41 -15.24 9.11 -21.23
C LYS A 41 -13.79 9.47 -21.61
N ASN A 42 -13.45 10.75 -21.55
CA ASN A 42 -12.13 11.28 -21.91
C ASN A 42 -11.32 11.70 -20.68
N GLU A 43 -11.82 11.43 -19.48
CA GLU A 43 -11.15 11.77 -18.23
C GLU A 43 -10.44 10.53 -17.68
N GLU A 44 -9.20 10.70 -17.25
CA GLU A 44 -8.48 9.65 -16.54
C GLU A 44 -8.92 9.63 -15.07
N CYS A 45 -9.06 8.43 -14.50
CA CYS A 45 -9.42 8.30 -13.09
C CYS A 45 -8.30 8.92 -12.23
N PRO A 46 -8.59 9.91 -11.35
CA PRO A 46 -7.57 10.56 -10.52
C PRO A 46 -6.75 9.60 -9.66
N ASN A 47 -7.33 8.46 -9.28
CA ASN A 47 -6.66 7.45 -8.46
C ASN A 47 -5.48 6.78 -9.17
N VAL A 48 -5.40 6.85 -10.51
CA VAL A 48 -4.30 6.27 -11.28
C VAL A 48 -2.97 6.94 -10.95
N GLU A 49 -2.95 8.27 -10.80
CA GLU A 49 -1.74 9.01 -10.44
C GLU A 49 -1.31 8.69 -9.00
N CYS A 50 -2.26 8.62 -8.07
CA CYS A 50 -2.00 8.22 -6.68
C CYS A 50 -1.38 6.82 -6.59
N ILE A 51 -1.94 5.86 -7.34
CA ILE A 51 -1.39 4.49 -7.44
C ILE A 51 0.03 4.52 -8.01
N ALA A 52 0.30 5.31 -9.06
CA ALA A 52 1.62 5.40 -9.65
C ALA A 52 2.67 5.97 -8.67
N HIS A 53 2.30 6.97 -7.88
CA HIS A 53 3.17 7.50 -6.83
C HIS A 53 3.44 6.48 -5.72
N MET A 54 2.41 5.76 -5.29
CA MET A 54 2.55 4.70 -4.30
C MET A 54 3.41 3.55 -4.83
N ASP A 55 3.19 3.08 -6.05
CA ASP A 55 3.98 2.02 -6.67
C ASP A 55 5.47 2.40 -6.78
N LYS A 56 5.76 3.65 -7.16
CA LYS A 56 7.13 4.18 -7.21
C LYS A 56 7.77 4.22 -5.83
N PHE A 57 7.03 4.62 -4.79
CA PHE A 57 7.50 4.61 -3.41
C PHE A 57 7.79 3.18 -2.94
N LEU A 58 6.84 2.27 -3.07
CA LEU A 58 6.97 0.86 -2.69
C LEU A 58 8.15 0.21 -3.41
N SER A 59 8.27 0.40 -4.73
CA SER A 59 9.39 -0.08 -5.54
C SER A 59 10.75 0.42 -5.07
N LYS A 60 10.83 1.62 -4.50
CA LYS A 60 12.09 2.17 -3.98
C LYS A 60 12.42 1.57 -2.62
N ILE A 61 11.44 1.37 -1.74
CA ILE A 61 11.70 0.83 -0.40
C ILE A 61 11.94 -0.68 -0.45
N SER A 62 11.16 -1.41 -1.26
CA SER A 62 11.29 -2.86 -1.41
C SER A 62 12.60 -3.31 -2.07
N SER A 63 13.41 -2.39 -2.59
CA SER A 63 14.78 -2.70 -3.01
C SER A 63 15.79 -2.75 -1.87
N PHE A 64 15.42 -2.29 -0.67
CA PHE A 64 16.31 -2.20 0.50
C PHE A 64 15.86 -3.07 1.68
N LEU A 65 14.56 -3.23 1.90
CA LEU A 65 14.00 -4.03 3.00
C LEU A 65 12.64 -4.61 2.63
N GLU A 66 12.16 -5.55 3.44
CA GLU A 66 10.85 -6.17 3.24
C GLU A 66 9.71 -5.19 3.54
N VAL A 67 8.72 -5.13 2.65
CA VAL A 67 7.54 -4.27 2.76
C VAL A 67 6.28 -5.12 2.72
N ASP A 68 5.49 -5.04 3.78
CA ASP A 68 4.14 -5.60 3.86
C ASP A 68 3.10 -4.49 3.62
N VAL A 69 2.16 -4.68 2.70
CA VAL A 69 1.09 -3.71 2.40
C VAL A 69 -0.26 -4.37 2.63
N MET A 70 -1.03 -3.83 3.57
CA MET A 70 -2.42 -4.20 3.82
C MET A 70 -3.35 -3.26 3.05
N PRO A 71 -4.49 -3.74 2.52
CA PRO A 71 -5.53 -2.88 1.97
C PRO A 71 -6.25 -2.08 3.06
N GLY A 72 -6.82 -0.94 2.69
CA GLY A 72 -7.92 -0.30 3.40
C GLY A 72 -9.14 -0.09 2.50
N LEU A 73 -10.16 0.62 2.99
CA LEU A 73 -11.42 0.90 2.26
C LEU A 73 -11.23 1.64 0.92
N GLY A 74 -10.17 2.44 0.79
CA GLY A 74 -9.82 3.21 -0.41
C GLY A 74 -9.01 2.46 -1.44
N ASP A 75 -8.44 1.31 -1.06
CA ASP A 75 -7.59 0.53 -1.93
C ASP A 75 -8.39 -0.35 -2.90
N PRO A 76 -7.83 -0.71 -4.06
CA PRO A 76 -8.48 -1.61 -5.03
C PRO A 76 -8.47 -3.07 -4.55
N SER A 77 -9.25 -3.32 -3.49
CA SER A 77 -9.49 -4.63 -2.88
C SER A 77 -10.97 -4.81 -2.51
N THR A 78 -11.30 -5.94 -1.90
CA THR A 78 -12.63 -6.21 -1.34
C THR A 78 -12.93 -5.24 -0.20
N TYR A 79 -14.10 -4.59 -0.23
CA TYR A 79 -14.54 -3.66 0.82
C TYR A 79 -14.86 -4.35 2.16
N LEU A 80 -15.42 -5.55 2.11
CA LEU A 80 -15.83 -6.31 3.30
C LEU A 80 -14.64 -7.00 3.97
N MET A 81 -14.74 -7.17 5.29
CA MET A 81 -13.79 -7.97 6.07
C MET A 81 -14.05 -9.48 5.90
N PRO A 82 -13.00 -10.32 5.81
CA PRO A 82 -11.58 -9.94 5.68
C PRO A 82 -11.26 -9.42 4.26
N GLN A 83 -10.54 -8.31 4.18
CA GLN A 83 -10.12 -7.77 2.89
C GLN A 83 -8.98 -8.59 2.29
N GLN A 84 -9.07 -8.88 1.00
CA GLN A 84 -8.07 -9.64 0.25
C GLN A 84 -6.84 -8.78 -0.07
N PRO A 85 -5.68 -9.38 -0.39
CA PRO A 85 -4.52 -8.60 -0.83
C PRO A 85 -4.82 -7.76 -2.06
N ILE A 86 -4.21 -6.57 -2.11
CA ILE A 86 -4.19 -5.75 -3.34
C ILE A 86 -3.56 -6.59 -4.46
N HIS A 87 -4.17 -6.57 -5.65
CA HIS A 87 -3.65 -7.34 -6.77
C HIS A 87 -2.29 -6.79 -7.24
N ARG A 88 -1.32 -7.66 -7.52
CA ARG A 88 0.05 -7.26 -7.91
C ARG A 88 0.14 -6.33 -9.13
N ALA A 89 -0.85 -6.40 -10.02
CA ALA A 89 -0.91 -5.52 -11.20
C ALA A 89 -1.14 -4.04 -10.88
N VAL A 90 -1.56 -3.72 -9.65
CA VAL A 90 -1.70 -2.34 -9.15
C VAL A 90 -0.32 -1.73 -8.88
N PHE A 91 0.59 -2.52 -8.31
CA PHE A 91 1.96 -2.10 -7.99
C PHE A 91 2.97 -2.80 -8.90
N GLN A 92 2.98 -2.41 -10.18
CA GLN A 92 3.77 -3.11 -11.21
C GLN A 92 5.27 -2.98 -10.99
N MET A 93 5.76 -1.81 -10.58
CA MET A 93 7.17 -1.57 -10.30
C MET A 93 7.59 -2.29 -9.02
N GLY A 94 6.80 -2.13 -7.95
CA GLY A 94 7.06 -2.76 -6.65
C GLY A 94 7.03 -4.28 -6.73
N SER A 95 6.08 -4.85 -7.48
CA SER A 95 5.95 -6.31 -7.64
C SER A 95 7.14 -6.96 -8.33
N LYS A 96 8.01 -6.21 -9.03
CA LYS A 96 9.26 -6.74 -9.60
C LYS A 96 10.25 -7.24 -8.54
N HIS A 97 10.12 -6.76 -7.30
CA HIS A 97 10.94 -7.20 -6.16
C HIS A 97 10.43 -8.50 -5.50
N GLY A 98 9.39 -9.12 -6.08
CA GLY A 98 8.93 -10.46 -5.68
C GLY A 98 8.48 -10.52 -4.22
N LYS A 99 9.17 -11.34 -3.41
CA LYS A 99 8.83 -11.55 -2.00
C LYS A 99 9.18 -10.36 -1.09
N MET A 100 10.03 -9.43 -1.56
CA MET A 100 10.34 -8.20 -0.80
C MET A 100 9.14 -7.24 -0.74
N LEU A 101 8.19 -7.35 -1.67
CA LEU A 101 6.89 -6.69 -1.57
C LEU A 101 5.80 -7.74 -1.36
N ASN A 102 5.35 -7.84 -0.12
CA ASN A 102 4.28 -8.72 0.30
C ASN A 102 2.97 -7.93 0.36
N LEU A 103 2.00 -8.33 -0.46
CA LEU A 103 0.66 -7.76 -0.43
C LEU A 103 -0.17 -8.67 0.48
N ALA A 104 -0.55 -8.14 1.64
CA ALA A 104 -1.18 -8.87 2.73
C ALA A 104 -2.70 -8.65 2.76
N THR A 105 -3.41 -9.48 3.54
CA THR A 105 -4.82 -9.27 3.85
C THR A 105 -5.00 -8.17 4.90
N ASN A 106 -6.24 -7.71 5.10
CA ASN A 106 -6.66 -6.98 6.29
C ASN A 106 -7.80 -7.76 6.96
N PRO A 107 -7.65 -8.27 8.21
CA PRO A 107 -6.51 -8.12 9.11
C PRO A 107 -5.24 -8.84 8.65
N TYR A 108 -4.10 -8.46 9.24
CA TYR A 108 -2.79 -9.07 8.97
C TYR A 108 -2.15 -9.58 10.26
N TYR A 109 -1.46 -10.71 10.14
CA TYR A 109 -0.68 -11.31 11.21
C TYR A 109 0.66 -11.80 10.65
N PHE A 110 1.74 -11.56 11.37
CA PHE A 110 3.05 -12.12 11.08
C PHE A 110 3.87 -12.30 12.36
N SER A 111 4.97 -13.06 12.26
CA SER A 111 5.94 -13.21 13.34
C SER A 111 7.31 -12.77 12.85
N LEU A 112 8.02 -12.02 13.69
CA LEU A 112 9.38 -11.56 13.46
C LEU A 112 10.22 -11.89 14.69
N GLU A 113 11.18 -12.80 14.56
CA GLU A 113 12.08 -13.23 15.65
C GLU A 113 11.33 -13.64 16.94
N GLY A 114 10.19 -14.33 16.80
CA GLY A 114 9.36 -14.77 17.92
C GLY A 114 8.41 -13.70 18.49
N VAL A 115 8.49 -12.45 18.00
CA VAL A 115 7.50 -11.42 18.29
C VAL A 115 6.32 -11.61 17.32
N HIS A 116 5.12 -11.79 17.88
CA HIS A 116 3.89 -11.95 17.11
C HIS A 116 3.18 -10.60 16.99
N ILE A 117 2.90 -10.18 15.75
CA ILE A 117 2.27 -8.89 15.45
C ILE A 117 0.98 -9.17 14.69
N MET A 118 -0.12 -8.59 15.16
CA MET A 118 -1.42 -8.63 14.51
C MET A 118 -2.01 -7.23 14.47
N GLY A 119 -2.62 -6.85 13.34
CA GLY A 119 -3.21 -5.53 13.16
C GLY A 119 -4.27 -5.48 12.08
N THR A 120 -5.01 -4.38 12.07
CA THR A 120 -5.98 -4.01 11.05
C THR A 120 -5.59 -2.66 10.44
N SER A 121 -6.22 -2.28 9.33
CA SER A 121 -6.03 -0.95 8.72
C SER A 121 -6.86 0.15 9.40
N GLY A 122 -7.61 -0.18 10.46
CA GLY A 122 -8.30 0.78 11.33
C GLY A 122 -9.78 1.01 11.02
N GLU A 123 -10.38 0.23 10.13
CA GLU A 123 -11.84 0.13 9.96
C GLU A 123 -12.54 -0.47 11.19
#